data_AF-A0A539EAA6-F1
#
_entry.id   AF-A0A539EAA6-F1
#
_cell.length_a   1.000
_cell.length_b   1.000
_cell.length_c   1.000
_cell.angle_alpha   90.00
_cell.angle_beta   90.00
_cell.angle_gamma   90.00
#
_symmetry.space_group_name_H-M   'P 1'
#
loop_
_entity.id
_entity.type
_entity.pdbx_description
1 polymer ?
#
loop_
_entity_poly.entity_id
_entity_poly.type
_entity_poly.pdbx_seq_one_letter_code
_entity_poly.pdbx_strand_id
1 'polypeptide(L)'
;MQPITPTQVRRILEVTDGLRIHREAVVIPLGRVGEGGLERTAGSKLQITAPEGSLFEPWLADLADRIAAIDLSGVLRTDDEA
;
A
#
# COMPACT_ATOMS: atom_id res chain seq x y z
N MET A 1 5.03 -14.84 -10.62
CA MET A 1 5.73 -14.04 -9.60
C MET A 1 6.82 -13.20 -10.23
N GLN A 2 6.44 -12.02 -10.71
CA GLN A 2 7.40 -10.97 -11.04
C GLN A 2 7.77 -10.20 -9.77
N PRO A 3 9.06 -9.92 -9.50
CA PRO A 3 9.43 -9.12 -8.34
C PRO A 3 8.93 -7.68 -8.52
N ILE A 4 8.52 -7.04 -7.43
CA ILE A 4 8.20 -5.61 -7.45
C ILE A 4 9.47 -4.79 -7.71
N THR A 5 9.36 -3.72 -8.49
CA THR A 5 10.49 -2.83 -8.77
C THR A 5 10.56 -1.69 -7.75
N PRO A 6 11.74 -1.11 -7.49
CA PRO A 6 11.87 0.04 -6.58
C PRO A 6 11.03 1.24 -7.02
N THR A 7 10.83 1.45 -8.32
CA THR A 7 9.94 2.49 -8.85
C THR A 7 8.49 2.25 -8.45
N GLN A 8 8.01 1.01 -8.52
CA GLN A 8 6.65 0.66 -8.10
C GLN A 8 6.46 0.83 -6.59
N VAL A 9 7.45 0.40 -5.80
CA VAL A 9 7.46 0.60 -4.34
C VAL A 9 7.35 2.08 -4.01
N ARG A 10 8.18 2.93 -4.63
CA ARG A 10 8.17 4.38 -4.42
C ARG A 10 6.80 4.99 -4.73
N ARG A 11 6.17 4.57 -5.83
CA ARG A 11 4.84 5.05 -6.25
C ARG A 11 3.74 4.67 -5.24
N ILE A 12 3.77 3.45 -4.70
CA ILE A 12 2.84 3.02 -3.64
C ILE A 12 3.05 3.87 -2.39
N LEU A 13 4.32 4.08 -1.99
CA LEU A 13 4.65 4.89 -0.81
C LEU A 13 4.18 6.34 -0.98
N GLU A 14 4.36 6.94 -2.16
CA GLU A 14 3.86 8.30 -2.47
C GLU A 14 2.35 8.42 -2.28
N VAL A 15 1.57 7.39 -2.66
CA VAL A 15 0.11 7.36 -2.43
C VAL A 15 -0.22 7.29 -0.94
N THR A 16 0.44 6.40 -0.19
CA THR A 16 0.20 6.27 1.26
C THR A 16 0.64 7.50 2.06
N ASP A 17 1.70 8.18 1.61
CA ASP A 17 2.23 9.41 2.20
C ASP A 17 1.19 10.55 2.06
N GLY A 18 0.54 10.67 0.90
CA GLY A 18 -0.58 11.58 0.68
C GLY A 18 -1.80 11.34 1.59
N LEU A 19 -1.96 10.10 2.09
CA LEU A 19 -3.01 9.72 3.05
C LEU A 19 -2.58 9.87 4.53
N ARG A 20 -1.40 10.44 4.77
CA ARG A 20 -0.77 10.59 6.10
C ARG A 20 -0.58 9.25 6.82
N ILE A 21 -0.33 8.19 6.07
CA ILE A 21 0.00 6.86 6.63
C ILE A 21 1.51 6.79 6.78
N HIS A 22 1.97 6.39 7.97
CA HIS A 22 3.40 6.31 8.24
C HIS A 22 4.04 5.16 7.42
N ARG A 23 5.27 5.36 6.93
CA ARG A 23 5.93 4.36 6.06
C ARG A 23 6.16 3.02 6.74
N GLU A 24 6.39 3.02 8.06
CA GLU A 24 6.53 1.79 8.85
C GLU A 24 5.23 1.02 9.03
N ALA A 25 4.10 1.71 8.83
CA ALA A 25 2.78 1.11 8.76
C ALA A 25 2.57 0.37 7.44
N VAL A 26 3.38 0.61 6.41
CA VAL A 26 3.16 0.05 5.07
C VAL A 26 4.10 -1.13 4.82
N VAL A 27 3.53 -2.28 4.50
CA VAL A 27 4.25 -3.52 4.17
C VAL A 27 4.00 -3.84 2.71
N ILE A 28 5.06 -3.86 1.91
CA ILE A 28 4.98 -4.17 0.47
C ILE A 28 5.74 -5.47 0.22
N PRO A 29 5.04 -6.62 0.04
CA PRO A 29 5.70 -7.86 -0.27
C PRO A 29 6.43 -7.78 -1.61
N LEU A 30 7.58 -8.44 -1.71
CA LEU A 30 8.39 -8.47 -2.94
C LEU A 30 7.68 -9.19 -4.09
N GLY A 31 6.77 -10.11 -3.76
CA GLY A 31 5.98 -10.88 -4.71
C GLY A 31 4.76 -10.13 -5.19
N ARG A 32 4.64 -9.96 -6.51
CA ARG A 32 3.39 -9.57 -7.15
C ARG A 32 2.51 -10.80 -7.36
N VAL A 33 1.21 -10.66 -7.09
CA VAL A 33 0.25 -11.75 -7.19
C VAL A 33 -1.06 -11.24 -7.80
N GLY A 34 -1.46 -11.83 -8.93
CA GLY A 34 -2.79 -11.63 -9.51
C GLY A 34 -3.15 -10.15 -9.74
N GLU A 35 -4.31 -9.74 -9.25
CA GLU A 35 -4.86 -8.38 -9.38
C GLU A 35 -4.38 -7.40 -8.30
N GLY A 36 -3.41 -7.80 -7.48
CA GLY A 36 -2.97 -7.02 -6.33
C GLY A 36 -3.95 -7.13 -5.17
N GLY A 37 -3.49 -6.72 -3.99
CA GLY A 37 -4.22 -6.92 -2.75
C GLY A 37 -3.98 -5.76 -1.79
N LEU A 38 -5.03 -5.43 -1.05
CA LEU A 38 -4.96 -4.50 0.06
C LEU A 38 -5.53 -5.21 1.27
N GLU A 39 -4.69 -5.46 2.27
CA GLU A 39 -5.10 -6.14 3.49
C GLU A 39 -4.53 -5.42 4.69
N ARG A 40 -5.36 -5.22 5.71
CA ARG A 40 -4.87 -4.79 7.01
C ARG A 40 -4.28 -6.00 7.72
N THR A 41 -2.98 -5.97 7.98
CA THR A 41 -2.35 -6.99 8.83
C THR A 41 -2.87 -6.82 10.26
N ALA A 42 -2.86 -7.89 11.06
CA ALA A 42 -3.40 -7.97 12.43
C ALA A 42 -2.84 -6.95 13.47
N GLY A 43 -2.09 -5.93 13.05
CA GLY A 43 -1.68 -4.79 13.88
C GLY A 43 -2.06 -3.44 13.27
N SER A 44 -1.18 -2.45 13.48
CA SER A 44 -1.30 -1.08 12.99
C SER A 44 -0.74 -0.89 11.57
N LYS A 45 -0.68 -1.96 10.78
CA LYS A 45 -0.01 -2.00 9.48
C LYS A 45 -0.93 -2.39 8.34
N LEU A 46 -0.65 -1.83 7.17
CA LEU A 46 -1.27 -2.07 5.88
C LEU A 46 -0.34 -2.84 4.99
N GLN A 47 -0.78 -4.02 4.57
CA GLN A 47 -0.10 -4.79 3.54
C GLN A 47 -0.67 -4.42 2.17
N ILE A 48 0.21 -3.99 1.28
CA ILE A 48 -0.13 -3.55 -0.08
C ILE A 48 0.62 -4.43 -1.08
N THR A 49 -0.09 -5.38 -1.67
CA THR A 49 0.44 -6.30 -2.68
C THR A 49 0.21 -5.71 -4.07
N ALA A 50 1.29 -5.49 -4.82
CA ALA A 50 1.18 -4.97 -6.18
C ALA A 50 0.68 -6.04 -7.18
N PRO A 51 -0.15 -5.64 -8.17
CA PRO A 51 -0.64 -6.54 -9.21
C PRO A 51 0.44 -6.95 -10.21
N GLU A 52 0.21 -8.06 -10.91
CA GLU A 52 1.06 -8.55 -12.00
C GLU A 52 0.70 -7.90 -13.37
N GLY A 53 1.68 -7.82 -14.26
CA GLY A 53 1.49 -7.28 -15.62
C GLY A 53 1.14 -5.79 -15.68
N SER A 54 0.25 -5.42 -16.61
CA SER A 54 -0.12 -4.03 -16.93
C SER A 54 -1.20 -3.44 -16.03
N LEU A 55 -1.62 -4.16 -14.99
CA LEU A 55 -2.69 -3.73 -14.08
C LEU A 55 -2.20 -2.71 -13.02
N PHE A 56 -0.89 -2.50 -12.92
CA PHE A 56 -0.31 -1.62 -11.89
C PHE A 56 -0.78 -0.17 -11.96
N GLU A 57 -0.81 0.43 -13.16
CA GLU A 57 -1.22 1.83 -13.30
C GLU A 57 -2.69 2.10 -12.90
N PRO A 58 -3.69 1.37 -13.45
CA PRO A 58 -5.08 1.57 -13.05
C PRO A 58 -5.31 1.20 -11.57
N TRP A 59 -4.64 0.14 -11.08
CA TRP A 59 -4.72 -0.23 -9.67
C TRP A 59 -4.12 0.83 -8.75
N LEU A 60 -3.01 1.46 -9.12
CA LEU A 60 -2.37 2.51 -8.33
C LEU A 60 -3.25 3.76 -8.25
N ALA A 61 -3.96 4.09 -9.34
CA ALA A 61 -4.92 5.20 -9.35
C ALA A 61 -6.10 4.94 -8.40
N ASP A 62 -6.55 3.69 -8.31
CA ASP A 62 -7.64 3.26 -7.41
C ASP A 62 -7.18 3.01 -5.97
N LEU A 63 -5.87 2.79 -5.76
CA LEU A 63 -5.30 2.42 -4.47
C LEU A 63 -5.64 3.42 -3.36
N ALA A 64 -5.59 4.72 -3.67
CA ALA A 64 -5.88 5.76 -2.69
C ALA A 64 -7.32 5.66 -2.17
N ASP A 65 -8.28 5.46 -3.07
CA ASP A 65 -9.69 5.31 -2.75
C ASP A 65 -9.94 4.02 -1.96
N ARG A 66 -9.33 2.91 -2.39
CA ARG A 66 -9.38 1.63 -1.67
C ARG A 66 -8.85 1.74 -0.24
N ILE A 67 -7.74 2.44 -0.02
CA ILE A 67 -7.18 2.67 1.31
C ILE A 67 -8.10 3.56 2.15
N ALA A 68 -8.73 4.57 1.54
CA ALA A 68 -9.70 5.42 2.23
C ALA A 68 -11.00 4.67 2.58
N ALA A 69 -11.37 3.65 1.79
CA ALA A 69 -12.57 2.84 1.97
C ALA A 69 -12.43 1.77 3.08
N ILE A 70 -11.21 1.37 3.44
CA ILE A 70 -10.98 0.42 4.53
C ILE A 70 -10.92 1.15 5.88
N ASP A 71 -11.26 0.44 6.95
CA ASP A 71 -11.13 0.97 8.31
C ASP A 71 -9.65 1.10 8.70
N LEU A 72 -9.18 2.35 8.74
CA LEU A 72 -7.83 2.73 9.17
C LEU A 72 -7.74 3.02 10.68
N SER A 73 -8.75 2.64 11.46
CA SER A 73 -8.81 2.90 12.90
C SER A 73 -7.71 2.09 13.61
N GLY A 74 -6.60 2.75 13.94
CA GLY A 74 -5.42 2.14 14.56
C GLY A 74 -4.23 1.91 13.64
N VAL A 75 -4.27 2.37 12.37
CA VAL A 75 -3.07 2.42 11.52
C VAL A 75 -2.19 3.60 11.93
N LEU A 76 -0.88 3.35 12.05
CA LEU A 76 0.11 4.37 12.43
C LEU A 76 0.11 5.53 11.42
N ARG A 77 -0.10 6.75 11.92
CA ARG A 77 -0.16 7.98 11.13
C ARG A 77 1.15 8.73 11.21
N THR A 78 1.45 9.54 10.19
CA THR A 78 2.65 10.39 10.19
C THR A 78 2.69 11.41 11.33
N ASP A 79 1.56 11.69 11.98
CA ASP A 79 1.47 12.60 13.12
C ASP A 79 1.84 11.95 14.48
N ASP A 80 2.04 10.62 14.52
CA ASP A 80 2.28 9.84 15.75
C ASP A 80 3.76 9.83 16.19
N GLU A 81 4.57 10.80 15.73
CA GLU A 81 5.89 11.06 16.31
C GLU A 81 5.72 11.82 17.64
N ALA A 82 5.71 11.08 18.75
CA ALA A 82 5.80 11.59 20.12
C ALA A 82 7.03 11.03 20.85
#